data_AF-A0A3N7H1L3-F1
#
_entry.id   AF-A0A3N7H1L3-F1
#
_cell.length_a   1.000
_cell.length_b   1.000
_cell.length_c   1.000
_cell.angle_alpha   90.00
_cell.angle_beta   90.00
_cell.angle_gamma   90.00
#
_symmetry.space_group_name_H-M   'P 1'
#
loop_
_entity.id
_entity.type
_entity.pdbx_description
1 polymer ?
#
loop_
_entity_poly.entity_id
_entity_poly.type
_entity_poly.pdbx_seq_one_letter_code
_entity_poly.pdbx_strand_id
1 'polypeptide(L)'
;MADKPHAVLIPLPFQSHIKSMLKLAKLLHHRGFHITFVNTEYNHRRLLKSRGPNSLNGLLDFRFENIPDGLPHSDIDASIPKISLHFLRLSRTT
;
A
#
# COMPACT_ATOMS: atom_id res chain seq x y z
N MET A 1 11.03 -19.78 -17.79
CA MET A 1 10.29 -19.53 -16.54
C MET A 1 9.12 -18.64 -16.90
N ALA A 2 7.89 -19.08 -16.71
CA ALA A 2 6.73 -18.24 -17.04
C ALA A 2 6.72 -17.01 -16.12
N ASP A 3 6.47 -15.83 -16.69
CA ASP A 3 6.38 -14.59 -15.94
C ASP A 3 5.21 -14.68 -14.93
N LYS A 4 5.47 -14.36 -13.66
CA LYS A 4 4.42 -14.36 -12.63
C LYS A 4 3.45 -13.21 -12.94
N PRO A 5 2.13 -13.43 -12.95
CA PRO A 5 1.18 -12.34 -13.13
C PRO A 5 1.32 -11.33 -11.98
N HIS A 6 1.32 -10.04 -12.30
CA HIS A 6 1.53 -8.96 -11.33
C HIS A 6 0.21 -8.28 -10.99
N ALA A 7 -0.11 -8.22 -9.69
CA ALA A 7 -1.25 -7.47 -9.17
C ALA A 7 -0.79 -6.28 -8.34
N VAL A 8 -1.31 -5.10 -8.70
CA VAL A 8 -1.14 -3.84 -7.95
C VAL A 8 -2.43 -3.57 -7.18
N LEU A 9 -2.34 -3.50 -5.85
CA LEU A 9 -3.49 -3.30 -4.96
C LEU A 9 -3.39 -1.93 -4.30
N ILE A 10 -4.38 -1.07 -4.56
CA ILE A 10 -4.49 0.27 -3.99
C ILE A 10 -5.76 0.30 -3.12
N PRO A 11 -5.67 0.00 -1.81
CA PRO A 11 -6.82 0.06 -0.92
C PRO A 11 -7.31 1.50 -0.74
N LEU A 12 -8.63 1.65 -0.53
CA LEU A 12 -9.18 2.88 0.02
C LEU A 12 -8.56 3.14 1.42
N PRO A 13 -8.33 4.41 1.81
CA PRO A 13 -7.57 4.79 3.01
C PRO A 13 -8.36 4.60 4.32
N PHE A 14 -9.18 3.56 4.40
CA PHE A 14 -9.94 3.18 5.58
C PHE A 14 -9.36 1.89 6.16
N GLN A 15 -9.23 1.83 7.49
CA GLN A 15 -8.53 0.73 8.17
C GLN A 15 -9.10 -0.65 7.83
N SER A 16 -10.43 -0.78 7.71
CA SER A 16 -11.10 -2.02 7.31
C SER A 16 -10.73 -2.43 5.87
N HIS A 17 -10.73 -1.48 4.94
CA HIS A 17 -10.37 -1.71 3.54
C HIS A 17 -8.90 -2.12 3.40
N ILE A 18 -7.99 -1.46 4.11
CA ILE A 18 -6.56 -1.82 4.12
C ILE A 18 -6.38 -3.26 4.63
N LYS A 19 -7.02 -3.61 5.75
CA LYS A 19 -6.92 -4.97 6.33
C LYS A 19 -7.49 -6.04 5.39
N SER A 20 -8.66 -5.79 4.79
CA SER A 20 -9.30 -6.73 3.87
C SER A 20 -8.51 -6.91 2.58
N MET A 21 -8.02 -5.80 1.99
CA MET A 21 -7.17 -5.85 0.80
C MET A 21 -5.83 -6.54 1.08
N LEU A 22 -5.25 -6.38 2.27
CA LEU A 22 -4.03 -7.09 2.63
C LEU A 22 -4.24 -8.61 2.72
N LYS A 23 -5.42 -9.06 3.20
CA LYS A 23 -5.77 -10.49 3.18
C LYS A 23 -5.89 -11.00 1.74
N LEU A 24 -6.54 -10.24 0.86
CA LEU A 24 -6.63 -10.56 -0.57
C LEU A 24 -5.25 -10.65 -1.22
N ALA A 25 -4.38 -9.66 -0.96
CA ALA A 25 -3.01 -9.63 -1.47
C ALA A 25 -2.22 -10.90 -1.09
N LYS A 26 -2.34 -11.35 0.16
CA LYS A 26 -1.71 -12.60 0.62
C LYS A 26 -2.28 -13.84 -0.09
N LEU A 27 -3.58 -13.89 -0.33
CA LEU A 27 -4.20 -14.99 -1.08
C LEU A 27 -3.72 -15.03 -2.54
N LEU A 28 -3.62 -13.87 -3.20
CA LEU A 28 -3.10 -13.78 -4.57
C LEU A 28 -1.63 -14.18 -4.64
N HIS A 29 -0.81 -13.72 -3.69
CA HIS A 29 0.60 -14.12 -3.58
C HIS A 29 0.75 -15.64 -3.44
N HIS A 30 -0.05 -16.27 -2.57
CA HIS A 30 -0.10 -17.72 -2.43
C HIS A 30 -0.54 -18.44 -3.73
N ARG A 31 -1.26 -17.77 -4.62
CA ARG A 31 -1.66 -18.28 -5.94
C ARG A 31 -0.62 -18.02 -7.04
N GLY A 32 0.55 -17.50 -6.70
CA GLY A 32 1.66 -17.29 -7.62
C GLY A 32 1.76 -15.89 -8.22
N PHE A 33 1.00 -14.91 -7.71
CA PHE A 33 1.11 -13.53 -8.16
C PHE A 33 2.31 -12.81 -7.56
N HIS A 34 2.95 -11.97 -8.36
CA HIS A 34 3.72 -10.86 -7.82
C HIS A 34 2.76 -9.81 -7.28
N ILE A 35 3.04 -9.25 -6.10
CA ILE A 35 2.17 -8.27 -5.44
C ILE A 35 2.92 -6.97 -5.21
N THR A 36 2.27 -5.86 -5.59
CA THR A 36 2.60 -4.52 -5.09
C THR A 36 1.41 -3.95 -4.34
N PHE A 37 1.56 -3.76 -3.04
CA PHE A 37 0.53 -3.18 -2.19
C PHE A 37 0.84 -1.70 -1.92
N VAL A 38 0.05 -0.80 -2.50
CA VAL A 38 0.33 0.63 -2.51
C VAL A 38 -0.46 1.32 -1.40
N ASN A 39 0.23 1.80 -0.37
CA ASN A 39 -0.38 2.62 0.66
C ASN A 39 -0.34 4.11 0.29
N THR A 40 -1.13 4.94 0.96
CA THR A 40 -0.79 6.36 1.08
C THR A 40 0.42 6.54 2.01
N GLU A 41 1.21 7.60 1.87
CA GLU A 41 2.30 7.95 2.79
C GLU A 41 1.86 7.99 4.26
N TYR A 42 0.71 8.59 4.60
CA TYR A 42 0.16 8.57 5.95
C TYR A 42 -0.01 7.15 6.50
N ASN A 43 -0.74 6.29 5.78
CA ASN A 43 -0.94 4.89 6.19
C ASN A 43 0.37 4.08 6.25
N HIS A 44 1.30 4.31 5.32
CA HIS A 44 2.62 3.66 5.33
C HIS A 44 3.39 4.02 6.61
N ARG A 45 3.48 5.31 6.94
CA ARG A 45 4.13 5.79 8.18
C ARG A 45 3.47 5.23 9.44
N ARG A 46 2.13 5.19 9.50
CA ARG A 46 1.43 4.63 10.67
C ARG A 46 1.64 3.13 10.83
N LEU A 47 1.72 2.38 9.73
CA LEU A 47 2.06 0.96 9.78
C LEU A 47 3.47 0.74 10.32
N LEU A 48 4.46 1.50 9.85
CA LEU A 48 5.83 1.45 10.38
C LEU A 48 5.90 1.84 11.87
N LYS A 49 5.21 2.91 12.28
CA LYS A 49 5.15 3.33 13.69
C LYS A 49 4.52 2.25 14.59
N SER A 50 3.47 1.56 14.12
CA SER A 50 2.74 0.57 14.92
C SER A 50 3.35 -0.83 14.92
N ARG A 51 4.08 -1.22 13.86
CA ARG A 51 4.61 -2.57 13.68
C ARG A 51 6.14 -2.64 13.61
N GLY A 52 6.81 -1.50 13.65
CA GLY A 52 8.27 -1.38 13.57
C GLY A 52 8.78 -1.06 12.16
N PRO A 53 10.03 -0.57 12.05
CA PRO A 53 10.62 -0.04 10.82
C PRO A 53 10.78 -1.10 9.71
N ASN A 54 10.88 -2.38 10.07
CA ASN A 54 11.06 -3.49 9.13
C ASN A 54 9.74 -4.19 8.75
N SER A 55 8.60 -3.71 9.26
CA SER A 55 7.31 -4.38 9.09
C SER A 55 6.76 -4.38 7.66
N LEU A 56 7.31 -3.51 6.82
CA LEU A 56 6.98 -3.41 5.40
C LEU A 56 8.14 -3.86 4.50
N ASN A 57 9.18 -4.49 5.07
CA ASN A 57 10.21 -5.16 4.29
C ASN A 57 9.55 -6.35 3.60
N GLY A 58 9.19 -6.13 2.34
CA GLY A 58 8.49 -7.11 1.53
C GLY A 58 9.30 -8.38 1.28
N LEU A 59 8.65 -9.36 0.68
CA LEU A 59 9.34 -10.46 0.01
C LEU A 59 9.74 -10.02 -1.40
N LEU A 60 10.66 -10.76 -2.04
CA LEU A 60 11.07 -10.51 -3.43
C LEU A 60 9.87 -10.27 -4.36
N ASP A 61 8.80 -11.03 -4.16
CA ASP A 61 7.57 -11.01 -4.93
C ASP A 61 6.34 -10.44 -4.18
N PHE A 62 6.52 -9.85 -3.00
CA PHE A 62 5.46 -9.12 -2.28
C PHE A 62 6.02 -7.82 -1.72
N ARG A 63 5.71 -6.68 -2.34
CA ARG A 63 6.27 -5.37 -1.97
C ARG A 63 5.21 -4.41 -1.47
N PHE A 64 5.61 -3.54 -0.55
CA PHE A 64 4.82 -2.41 -0.11
C PHE A 64 5.40 -1.13 -0.70
N GLU A 65 4.56 -0.37 -1.38
CA GLU A 65 4.91 0.95 -1.93
C GLU A 65 4.04 2.02 -1.25
N ASN A 66 4.38 3.29 -1.47
CA ASN A 66 3.51 4.38 -1.08
C ASN A 66 3.36 5.46 -2.15
N ILE A 67 2.25 6.19 -2.07
CA ILE A 67 1.95 7.36 -2.88
C ILE A 67 1.59 8.55 -1.99
N PRO A 68 1.84 9.80 -2.42
CA PRO A 68 1.40 10.99 -1.71
C PRO A 68 -0.12 10.98 -1.53
N ASP A 69 -0.60 11.38 -0.35
CA ASP A 69 -2.03 11.48 -0.04
C ASP A 69 -2.63 12.87 -0.32
N GLY A 70 -1.80 13.82 -0.78
CA GLY A 70 -2.22 15.21 -1.00
C GLY A 70 -2.61 15.93 0.28
N LEU A 71 -2.27 15.38 1.45
CA LEU A 71 -2.52 16.02 2.74
C LEU A 71 -1.35 16.93 3.11
N PRO A 72 -1.61 18.06 3.79
CA PRO A 72 -0.54 18.80 4.43
C PRO A 72 0.19 17.85 5.41
N HIS A 73 1.51 17.98 5.49
CA HIS A 73 2.32 17.24 6.47
C HIS A 73 1.93 17.70 7.87
N SER A 74 0.86 17.14 8.43
CA SER A 74 0.46 17.38 9.81
C SER A 74 1.10 16.32 10.68
N ASP A 75 1.98 16.73 11.60
CA ASP A 75 2.55 15.86 12.65
C ASP A 75 1.49 15.36 13.65
N ILE A 76 0.29 15.92 13.57
CA ILE A 76 -0.87 15.54 14.36
C ILE A 76 -1.48 14.28 13.75
N ASP A 77 -1.66 13.23 14.54
CA ASP A 77 -2.39 12.01 14.18
C ASP A 77 -3.88 12.35 13.99
N ALA A 78 -4.19 13.13 12.95
CA ALA A 78 -5.54 13.46 12.58
C ALA A 78 -6.19 12.18 12.05
N SER A 79 -7.02 11.56 12.89
CA SER A 79 -7.84 10.38 12.61
C SER A 79 -8.84 10.56 11.45
N ILE A 80 -8.72 11.62 10.64
CA ILE A 80 -9.67 11.98 9.60
C ILE A 80 -8.99 11.77 8.25
N PRO A 81 -9.32 10.70 7.51
CA PRO A 81 -8.87 10.56 6.12
C PRO A 81 -9.57 11.65 5.30
N LYS A 82 -8.86 12.75 5.02
CA LYS A 82 -9.26 13.69 3.97
C LYS A 82 -9.01 13.00 2.65
N ILE A 83 -10.09 12.64 1.96
CA ILE A 83 -10.04 11.94 0.69
C ILE A 83 -9.79 13.00 -0.39
N SER A 84 -8.59 13.03 -0.96
CA SER A 84 -8.34 13.67 -2.25
C SER A 84 -7.95 12.58 -3.24
N LEU A 85 -8.95 12.00 -3.93
CA LEU A 85 -8.72 11.20 -5.14
C LEU A 85 -8.39 12.16 -6.29
N HIS A 86 -7.21 12.75 -6.24
CA HIS A 86 -6.59 13.36 -7.40
C HIS A 86 -5.23 12.69 -7.56
N PHE A 87 -4.88 12.30 -8.78
CA PHE A 87 -3.62 11.65 -9.16
C PHE A 87 -3.51 10.15 -8.95
N LEU A 88 -4.24 9.38 -9.76
CA LEU A 88 -3.62 8.18 -10.35
C LEU A 88 -3.10 8.54 -11.75
N ARG A 89 -1.97 9.25 -11.80
CA ARG A 89 -1.09 9.22 -12.98
C ARG A 89 0.08 8.32 -12.63
N LEU A 90 -0.08 7.03 -12.91
CA LEU A 90 1.00 6.06 -12.88
C LEU A 90 1.97 6.42 -14.01
N SER A 91 3.00 7.21 -13.70
CA SER A 91 4.16 7.34 -14.58
C SER A 91 4.88 6.00 -14.57
N ARG A 92 4.78 5.24 -15.67
CA ARG A 92 5.60 4.05 -15.89
C ARG A 92 7.06 4.51 -15.95
N THR A 93 7.86 4.15 -14.96
CA THR A 93 9.32 4.17 -15.10
C THR A 93 9.76 2.78 -15.53
N THR A 94 10.31 2.73 -16.74
CA THR A 94 11.03 1.62 -17.37
C THR A 94 12.22 1.16 -16.55
#